data_AF-T1GSJ0-F1
#
_entry.id   AF-T1GSJ0-F1
#
_cell.length_a   1.000
_cell.length_b   1.000
_cell.length_c   1.000
_cell.angle_alpha   90.00
_cell.angle_beta   90.00
_cell.angle_gamma   90.00
#
_symmetry.space_group_name_H-M   'P 1'
#
loop_
_entity.id
_entity.type
_entity.pdbx_description
1 polymer ?
#
loop_
_entity_poly.entity_id
_entity_poly.type
_entity_poly.pdbx_seq_one_letter_code
_entity_poly.pdbx_strand_id
1 'polypeptide(L)'
;MLRLEVFEELRKLDNLIQNASVHYDGEFYSYNDICARWGDECFSNDILNLDQILGEFQAGELNLTFPFMLNPVTWDSHVFPVFFGGTKLDANQNIESVPAIQLVYFATADTKKQDKKGAEWEETFLEIVGKAENSGYFKHISVAYFASRTLDNELEKNTQTML
;
A
#
# COMPACT_ATOMS: atom_id res chain seq x y z
N MET A 1 -13.29 -2.60 -5.71
CA MET A 1 -11.85 -2.94 -5.69
C MET A 1 -11.52 -4.36 -6.13
N LEU A 2 -12.39 -5.36 -5.92
CA LEU A 2 -12.10 -6.77 -6.27
C LEU A 2 -12.30 -7.08 -7.77
N ARG A 3 -11.40 -6.60 -8.63
CA ARG A 3 -11.37 -6.89 -10.08
C ARG A 3 -9.94 -7.08 -10.57
N LEU A 4 -9.70 -7.97 -11.55
CA LEU A 4 -8.37 -8.25 -12.08
C LEU A 4 -7.64 -6.99 -12.54
N GLU A 5 -8.28 -6.15 -13.34
CA GLU A 5 -7.68 -4.92 -13.86
C GLU A 5 -7.34 -3.90 -12.75
N VAL A 6 -8.06 -3.95 -11.63
CA VAL A 6 -7.75 -3.12 -10.45
C VAL A 6 -6.51 -3.67 -9.73
N PHE A 7 -6.42 -4.99 -9.54
CA PHE A 7 -5.28 -5.61 -8.88
C PHE A 7 -3.98 -5.49 -9.68
N GLU A 8 -4.06 -5.53 -11.02
CA GLU A 8 -2.92 -5.20 -11.88
C GLU A 8 -2.39 -3.79 -11.63
N GLU A 9 -3.27 -2.81 -11.44
CA GLU A 9 -2.86 -1.43 -11.11
C GLU A 9 -2.35 -1.28 -9.68
N LEU A 10 -2.93 -2.00 -8.71
CA LEU A 10 -2.39 -2.06 -7.35
C LEU A 10 -0.98 -2.65 -7.32
N ARG A 11 -0.70 -3.69 -8.10
CA ARG A 11 0.65 -4.26 -8.25
C ARG A 11 1.60 -3.26 -8.91
N LYS A 12 1.15 -2.46 -9.90
CA LYS A 12 1.98 -1.41 -10.49
C LYS A 12 2.31 -0.31 -9.47
N LEU A 13 1.35 0.07 -8.63
CA LEU A 13 1.56 1.02 -7.54
C LEU A 13 2.57 0.49 -6.51
N ASP A 14 2.41 -0.75 -6.06
CA ASP A 14 3.34 -1.40 -5.12
C ASP A 14 4.77 -1.48 -5.71
N ASN A 15 4.89 -1.91 -6.97
CA ASN A 15 6.19 -1.93 -7.66
C ASN A 15 6.82 -0.55 -7.80
N LEU A 16 6.03 0.49 -8.06
CA LEU A 16 6.52 1.87 -8.12
C LEU A 16 7.13 2.30 -6.78
N ILE A 17 6.44 1.98 -5.68
CA ILE A 17 6.86 2.36 -4.31
C ILE A 17 8.09 1.56 -3.86
N GLN A 18 8.07 0.24 -4.08
CA GLN A 18 9.16 -0.68 -3.70
C GLN A 18 10.48 -0.35 -4.41
N ASN A 19 10.40 0.02 -5.70
CA ASN A 19 11.58 0.31 -6.52
C ASN A 19 11.99 1.79 -6.52
N ALA A 20 11.33 2.62 -5.71
CA ALA A 20 11.71 4.02 -5.53
C ALA A 20 13.14 4.08 -4.98
N SER A 21 14.04 4.73 -5.73
CA SER A 21 15.42 4.91 -5.33
C SER A 21 15.60 6.31 -4.74
N VAL A 22 16.10 6.37 -3.52
CA VAL A 22 16.38 7.60 -2.77
C VAL A 22 17.89 7.76 -2.66
N HIS A 23 18.38 9.00 -2.76
CA HIS A 23 19.80 9.31 -2.57
C HIS A 23 19.98 10.19 -1.33
N TYR A 24 20.68 9.66 -0.32
CA TYR A 24 20.94 10.39 0.93
C TYR A 24 22.32 10.02 1.47
N ASP A 25 23.08 11.02 1.93
CA ASP A 25 24.41 10.84 2.55
C ASP A 25 25.39 10.04 1.67
N GLY A 26 25.31 10.23 0.35
CA GLY A 26 26.15 9.53 -0.64
C GLY A 26 25.77 8.08 -0.92
N GLU A 27 24.65 7.60 -0.36
CA GLU A 27 24.14 6.25 -0.57
C GLU A 27 22.81 6.28 -1.32
N PHE A 28 22.65 5.35 -2.27
CA PHE A 28 21.35 5.02 -2.84
C PHE A 28 20.71 3.88 -2.06
N TYR A 29 19.40 3.98 -1.83
CA TYR A 29 18.64 2.95 -1.14
C TYR A 29 17.18 2.97 -1.59
N SER A 30 16.46 1.87 -1.35
CA SER A 30 15.03 1.74 -1.59
C SER A 30 14.27 1.39 -0.31
N TYR A 31 12.96 1.15 -0.44
CA TYR A 31 12.14 0.73 0.70
C TYR A 31 12.69 -0.52 1.38
N ASN A 32 13.17 -1.50 0.60
CA ASN A 32 13.71 -2.75 1.14
C ASN A 32 14.91 -2.53 2.08
N ASP A 33 15.69 -1.47 1.88
CA ASP A 33 16.85 -1.18 2.72
C ASP A 33 16.48 -0.52 4.06
N ILE A 34 15.29 0.07 4.15
CA ILE A 34 14.85 0.87 5.31
C ILE A 34 13.56 0.38 5.97
N CYS A 35 12.95 -0.68 5.45
CA CYS A 35 11.70 -1.19 5.98
C CYS A 35 11.86 -1.66 7.45
N ALA A 36 10.78 -1.59 8.21
CA ALA A 36 10.68 -2.30 9.48
C ALA A 36 10.60 -3.80 9.19
N ARG A 37 11.44 -4.58 9.88
CA ARG A 37 11.56 -6.03 9.66
C ARG A 37 11.04 -6.83 10.84
N TRP A 38 10.35 -7.92 10.53
CA TRP A 38 10.09 -9.00 11.49
C TRP A 38 10.97 -10.19 11.10
N GLY A 39 12.00 -10.48 11.91
CA GLY A 39 13.09 -11.35 11.47
C GLY A 39 13.85 -10.70 10.31
N ASP A 40 13.99 -11.43 9.20
CA ASP A 40 14.70 -10.95 8.01
C ASP A 40 13.77 -10.36 6.94
N GLU A 41 12.47 -10.27 7.19
CA GLU A 41 11.47 -9.88 6.18
C GLU A 41 10.83 -8.52 6.49
N CYS A 42 10.66 -7.69 5.46
CA CYS A 42 9.84 -6.48 5.54
C CYS A 42 8.36 -6.87 5.69
N PHE A 43 7.56 -5.99 6.31
CA PHE A 43 6.11 -6.09 6.12
C PHE A 43 5.75 -6.01 4.63
N SER A 44 4.93 -6.95 4.17
CA SER A 44 4.43 -7.03 2.80
C SER A 44 2.92 -6.86 2.76
N ASN A 45 2.42 -6.19 1.73
CA ASN A 45 0.98 -6.09 1.45
C ASN A 45 0.46 -7.41 0.82
N ASP A 46 0.36 -8.45 1.65
CA ASP A 46 -0.07 -9.80 1.26
C ASP A 46 -1.47 -9.83 0.63
N ILE A 47 -2.31 -8.84 0.92
CA ILE A 47 -3.61 -8.66 0.28
C ILE A 47 -3.53 -8.63 -1.25
N LEU A 48 -2.40 -8.20 -1.80
CA LEU A 48 -2.18 -8.17 -3.25
C LEU A 48 -2.16 -9.58 -3.85
N ASN A 49 -1.90 -10.64 -3.08
CA ASN A 49 -1.92 -12.04 -3.54
C ASN A 49 -3.32 -12.58 -3.82
N LEU A 50 -4.37 -11.81 -3.51
CA LEU A 50 -5.73 -12.15 -3.96
C LEU A 50 -5.85 -12.18 -5.48
N ASP A 51 -4.95 -11.53 -6.23
CA ASP A 51 -4.90 -11.60 -7.69
C ASP A 51 -4.92 -13.04 -8.24
N GLN A 52 -4.34 -13.99 -7.50
CA GLN A 52 -4.29 -15.41 -7.88
C GLN A 52 -5.65 -16.11 -7.82
N ILE A 53 -6.57 -15.65 -6.97
CA ILE A 53 -7.89 -16.24 -6.77
C ILE A 53 -9.04 -15.32 -7.21
N LEU A 54 -8.71 -14.13 -7.71
CA LEU A 54 -9.70 -13.12 -8.07
C LEU A 54 -10.56 -13.54 -9.25
N GLY A 55 -10.01 -14.34 -10.18
CA GLY A 55 -10.77 -14.92 -11.29
C GLY A 55 -11.89 -15.85 -10.80
N GLU A 56 -11.57 -16.77 -9.88
CA GLU A 56 -12.56 -17.69 -9.27
C GLU A 56 -13.60 -16.92 -8.45
N PHE A 57 -13.18 -15.89 -7.72
CA PHE A 57 -14.09 -15.00 -7.01
C PHE A 57 -15.07 -14.30 -7.96
N GLN A 58 -14.58 -13.75 -9.07
CA GLN A 58 -15.43 -13.08 -10.06
C GLN A 58 -16.36 -14.05 -10.80
N ALA A 59 -15.96 -15.31 -10.97
CA ALA A 59 -16.80 -16.37 -11.53
C ALA A 59 -17.87 -16.88 -10.54
N GLY A 60 -17.78 -16.51 -9.26
CA GLY A 60 -18.65 -17.04 -8.20
C GLY A 60 -18.30 -18.46 -7.76
N GLU A 61 -17.10 -18.94 -8.12
CA GLU A 61 -16.59 -20.27 -7.78
C GLU A 61 -15.92 -20.29 -6.40
N LEU A 62 -15.46 -19.12 -5.93
CA LEU A 62 -14.85 -18.91 -4.61
C LEU A 62 -15.49 -17.71 -3.91
N ASN A 63 -15.85 -17.87 -2.64
CA ASN A 63 -16.32 -16.75 -1.81
C ASN A 63 -15.20 -16.30 -0.87
N LEU A 64 -14.92 -15.00 -0.77
CA LEU A 64 -14.03 -14.46 0.25
C LEU A 64 -14.78 -14.30 1.58
N THR A 65 -14.32 -14.93 2.66
CA THR A 65 -15.03 -14.94 3.96
C THR A 65 -14.41 -13.96 4.96
N PHE A 66 -15.20 -13.04 5.49
CA PHE A 66 -14.75 -12.05 6.47
C PHE A 66 -14.80 -12.58 7.91
N PRO A 67 -13.93 -12.13 8.84
CA PRO A 67 -12.81 -11.19 8.69
C PRO A 67 -11.51 -11.83 8.24
N PHE A 68 -11.45 -13.16 8.23
CA PHE A 68 -10.25 -13.93 8.00
C PHE A 68 -10.53 -15.04 7.00
N MET A 69 -9.60 -15.23 6.07
CA MET A 69 -9.64 -16.33 5.13
C MET A 69 -8.24 -16.90 4.93
N LEU A 70 -8.16 -18.22 4.84
CA LEU A 70 -7.00 -18.90 4.30
C LEU A 70 -7.18 -19.06 2.79
N ASN A 71 -6.28 -18.50 2.00
CA ASN A 71 -6.27 -18.66 0.56
C ASN A 71 -6.04 -20.15 0.23
N PRO A 72 -6.98 -20.83 -0.46
CA PRO A 72 -6.87 -22.26 -0.70
C PRO A 72 -5.79 -22.63 -1.73
N VAL A 73 -5.30 -21.67 -2.49
CA VAL A 73 -4.27 -21.85 -3.53
C VAL A 73 -2.88 -21.53 -2.97
N THR A 74 -2.71 -20.34 -2.38
CA THR A 74 -1.39 -19.89 -1.89
C THR A 74 -1.08 -20.31 -0.47
N TRP A 75 -2.12 -20.69 0.30
CA TRP A 75 -2.05 -20.88 1.75
C TRP A 75 -1.75 -19.60 2.54
N ASP A 76 -1.89 -18.43 1.90
CA ASP A 76 -1.78 -17.14 2.57
C ASP A 76 -2.96 -16.90 3.51
N SER A 77 -2.67 -16.33 4.67
CA SER A 77 -3.68 -15.94 5.65
C SER A 77 -4.05 -14.46 5.43
N HIS A 78 -5.25 -14.20 4.94
CA HIS A 78 -5.73 -12.83 4.72
C HIS A 78 -6.58 -12.34 5.90
N VAL A 79 -6.10 -11.31 6.59
CA VAL A 79 -6.83 -10.58 7.63
C VAL A 79 -7.46 -9.33 7.00
N PHE A 80 -8.64 -9.48 6.43
CA PHE A 80 -9.29 -8.43 5.63
C PHE A 80 -9.48 -7.07 6.34
N PRO A 81 -9.81 -6.99 7.65
CA PRO A 81 -9.94 -5.70 8.33
C PRO A 81 -8.70 -4.80 8.29
N VAL A 82 -7.51 -5.37 8.10
CA VAL A 82 -6.25 -4.61 8.05
C VAL A 82 -6.11 -3.83 6.73
N PHE A 83 -6.73 -4.34 5.65
CA PHE A 83 -6.55 -3.82 4.30
C PHE A 83 -7.82 -3.24 3.70
N PHE A 84 -9.00 -3.76 4.05
CA PHE A 84 -10.25 -3.39 3.40
C PHE A 84 -10.99 -2.28 4.13
N GLY A 85 -11.34 -1.24 3.38
CA GLY A 85 -12.17 -0.12 3.84
C GLY A 85 -13.58 -0.20 3.28
N GLY A 86 -14.58 -0.13 4.15
CA GLY A 86 -16.00 -0.06 3.79
C GLY A 86 -16.61 -1.36 3.25
N THR A 87 -16.07 -2.51 3.66
CA THR A 87 -16.51 -3.85 3.22
C THR A 87 -18.01 -4.05 3.41
N LYS A 88 -18.68 -4.56 2.36
CA LYS A 88 -20.07 -5.03 2.43
C LYS A 88 -20.09 -6.55 2.44
N LEU A 89 -20.92 -7.10 3.33
CA LEU A 89 -21.03 -8.53 3.56
C LEU A 89 -22.44 -9.01 3.25
N ASP A 90 -22.53 -10.25 2.76
CA ASP A 90 -23.80 -10.97 2.66
C ASP A 90 -24.27 -11.51 4.02
N ALA A 91 -25.41 -12.20 4.04
CA ALA A 91 -25.95 -12.81 5.26
C ALA A 91 -25.06 -13.91 5.87
N ASN A 92 -24.12 -14.46 5.11
CA ASN A 92 -23.20 -15.52 5.50
C ASN A 92 -21.79 -14.99 5.84
N GLN A 93 -21.61 -13.66 5.91
CA GLN A 93 -20.31 -12.99 6.13
C GLN A 93 -19.30 -13.16 4.97
N ASN A 94 -19.77 -13.47 3.76
CA ASN A 94 -18.95 -13.39 2.58
C ASN A 94 -18.88 -11.95 2.07
N ILE A 95 -17.73 -11.60 1.50
CA ILE A 95 -17.48 -10.27 0.96
C ILE A 95 -18.19 -10.12 -0.38
N GLU A 96 -19.20 -9.24 -0.41
CA GLU A 96 -19.89 -8.86 -1.65
C GLU A 96 -19.12 -7.79 -2.40
N SER A 97 -18.60 -6.78 -1.67
CA SER A 97 -17.83 -5.70 -2.28
C SER A 97 -16.92 -4.99 -1.30
N VAL A 98 -15.85 -4.43 -1.85
CA VAL A 98 -14.86 -3.63 -1.13
C VAL A 98 -14.67 -2.31 -1.87
N PRO A 99 -15.10 -1.18 -1.28
CA PRO A 99 -14.90 0.16 -1.84
C PRO A 99 -13.46 0.64 -1.86
N ALA A 100 -12.66 0.32 -0.83
CA ALA A 100 -11.27 0.79 -0.71
C ALA A 100 -10.33 -0.32 -0.23
N ILE A 101 -9.09 -0.29 -0.72
CA ILE A 101 -7.99 -1.13 -0.24
C ILE A 101 -6.87 -0.21 0.23
N GLN A 102 -6.32 -0.49 1.40
CA GLN A 102 -5.18 0.21 1.99
C GLN A 102 -3.92 -0.63 1.79
N LEU A 103 -2.84 0.02 1.35
CA LEU A 103 -1.49 -0.52 1.35
C LEU A 103 -0.67 0.24 2.37
N VAL A 104 0.18 -0.46 3.12
CA VAL A 104 0.99 0.14 4.18
C VAL A 104 2.45 -0.23 3.99
N TYR A 105 3.32 0.73 4.29
CA TYR A 105 4.78 0.60 4.18
C TYR A 105 5.36 1.17 5.47
N PHE A 106 6.10 0.34 6.21
CA PHE A 106 6.67 0.71 7.50
C PHE A 106 8.18 0.89 7.34
N ALA A 107 8.71 2.05 7.66
CA ALA A 107 10.15 2.29 7.77
C ALA A 107 10.63 2.11 9.22
N THR A 108 11.86 1.63 9.41
CA THR A 108 12.49 1.60 10.75
C THR A 108 12.92 3.01 11.16
N ALA A 109 12.80 3.32 12.45
CA ALA A 109 13.15 4.63 13.02
C ALA A 109 13.90 4.50 14.36
N ASP A 110 14.54 3.36 14.62
CA ASP A 110 15.17 3.06 15.91
C ASP A 110 16.39 3.97 16.23
N THR A 111 16.97 4.57 15.19
CA THR A 111 18.10 5.50 15.30
C THR A 111 17.83 6.79 14.54
N LYS A 112 18.52 7.88 14.92
CA LYS A 112 18.44 9.16 14.20
C LYS A 112 18.83 9.05 12.71
N LYS A 113 19.73 8.14 12.35
CA LYS A 113 20.09 7.93 10.94
C LYS A 113 18.95 7.25 10.17
N GLN A 114 18.35 6.22 10.77
CA GLN A 114 17.18 5.54 10.18
C GLN A 114 15.99 6.49 10.04
N ASP A 115 15.70 7.28 11.08
CA ASP A 115 14.61 8.26 11.05
C ASP A 115 14.75 9.27 9.90
N LYS A 116 15.96 9.79 9.69
CA LYS A 116 16.27 10.68 8.56
C LYS A 116 16.14 9.99 7.21
N LYS A 117 16.67 8.77 7.05
CA LYS A 117 16.49 8.00 5.81
C LYS A 117 15.00 7.71 5.54
N GLY A 118 14.24 7.40 6.58
CA GLY A 118 12.79 7.26 6.50
C GLY A 118 12.12 8.52 5.99
N ALA A 119 12.51 9.70 6.50
CA ALA A 119 11.97 10.99 6.05
C ALA A 119 12.19 11.25 4.56
N GLU A 120 13.42 11.05 4.08
CA GLU A 120 13.78 11.26 2.68
C GLU A 120 13.04 10.28 1.74
N TRP A 121 12.84 9.04 2.20
CA TRP A 121 12.02 8.08 1.48
C TRP A 121 10.54 8.44 1.48
N GLU A 122 9.99 8.94 2.59
CA GLU A 122 8.61 9.44 2.65
C GLU A 122 8.39 10.60 1.67
N GLU A 123 9.34 11.54 1.56
CA GLU A 123 9.27 12.62 0.57
C GLU A 123 9.28 12.09 -0.87
N THR A 124 10.17 11.15 -1.16
CA THR A 124 10.24 10.49 -2.47
C THR A 124 8.94 9.74 -2.78
N PHE A 125 8.38 9.04 -1.80
CA PHE A 125 7.10 8.34 -1.90
C PHE A 125 5.97 9.30 -2.28
N LEU A 126 5.84 10.44 -1.59
CA LEU A 126 4.82 11.45 -1.89
C LEU A 126 4.97 12.00 -3.31
N GLU A 127 6.21 12.26 -3.76
CA GLU A 127 6.50 12.77 -5.09
C GLU A 127 6.11 11.76 -6.18
N ILE A 128 6.60 10.53 -6.10
CA ILE A 128 6.40 9.54 -7.16
C ILE A 128 4.94 9.09 -7.26
N VAL A 129 4.26 8.91 -6.12
CA VAL A 129 2.85 8.50 -6.11
C VAL A 129 1.97 9.65 -6.59
N GLY A 130 2.26 10.88 -6.16
CA GLY A 130 1.55 12.06 -6.64
C GLY A 130 1.73 12.30 -8.13
N LYS A 131 2.95 12.09 -8.66
CA LYS A 131 3.21 12.16 -10.10
C LYS A 131 2.44 11.09 -10.86
N ALA A 132 2.39 9.85 -10.35
CA ALA A 132 1.65 8.76 -10.98
C ALA A 132 0.14 9.08 -11.04
N GLU A 133 -0.47 9.49 -9.93
CA GLU A 133 -1.89 9.87 -9.87
C GLU A 133 -2.20 11.02 -10.83
N ASN A 134 -1.43 12.12 -10.75
CA ASN A 134 -1.67 13.33 -11.55
C ASN A 134 -1.43 13.14 -13.05
N SER A 135 -0.61 12.15 -13.44
CA SER A 135 -0.34 11.85 -14.85
C SER A 135 -1.39 10.95 -15.50
N GLY A 136 -2.37 10.45 -14.74
CA GLY A 136 -3.33 9.45 -15.22
C GLY A 136 -2.66 8.09 -15.47
N TYR A 137 -1.62 7.77 -14.70
CA TYR A 137 -0.90 6.49 -14.80
C TYR A 137 -1.83 5.29 -14.50
N PHE A 138 -2.81 5.50 -13.64
CA PHE A 138 -3.84 4.54 -13.26
C PHE A 138 -5.17 4.88 -13.95
N LYS A 139 -5.83 3.86 -14.52
CA LYS A 139 -7.11 3.99 -15.23
C LYS A 139 -8.29 3.47 -14.40
N HIS A 140 -8.04 2.55 -13.49
CA HIS A 140 -9.04 1.79 -12.75
C HIS A 140 -9.05 2.08 -11.26
N ILE A 141 -7.98 2.67 -10.73
CA ILE A 141 -7.88 3.15 -9.35
C ILE A 141 -7.67 4.66 -9.29
N SER A 142 -8.06 5.25 -8.16
CA SER A 142 -7.60 6.57 -7.72
C SER A 142 -6.94 6.40 -6.37
N VAL A 143 -5.81 7.05 -6.18
CA VAL A 143 -4.93 6.83 -5.03
C VAL A 143 -4.98 8.03 -4.10
N ALA A 144 -5.45 7.81 -2.87
CA ALA A 144 -5.21 8.71 -1.75
C ALA A 144 -3.95 8.22 -1.01
N TYR A 145 -3.00 9.12 -0.76
CA TYR A 145 -1.71 8.79 -0.18
C TYR A 145 -1.25 9.85 0.82
N PHE A 146 -0.53 9.41 1.84
CA PHE A 146 0.07 10.26 2.87
C PHE A 146 1.26 9.52 3.50
N ALA A 147 2.15 10.28 4.11
CA ALA A 147 3.27 9.82 4.91
C ALA A 147 3.14 10.37 6.34
N SER A 148 3.93 9.85 7.29
CA SER A 148 3.79 10.22 8.71
C SER A 148 3.95 11.74 8.95
N ARG A 149 4.82 12.38 8.18
CA ARG A 149 5.14 13.81 8.25
C ARG A 149 4.33 14.70 7.31
N THR A 150 3.36 14.16 6.57
CA THR A 150 2.59 14.96 5.59
C THR A 150 1.84 16.10 6.27
N LEU A 151 1.27 15.89 7.47
CA LEU A 151 0.57 16.96 8.18
C LEU A 151 1.52 18.07 8.65
N ASP A 152 2.68 17.71 9.19
CA ASP A 152 3.68 18.68 9.66
C ASP A 152 4.20 19.53 8.49
N ASN A 153 4.49 18.90 7.34
CA ASN A 153 4.99 19.58 6.15
C ASN A 153 3.95 20.51 5.50
N GLU A 154 2.67 20.11 5.47
CA GLU A 154 1.59 20.97 4.92
C GLU A 154 1.29 22.17 5.85
N LEU A 155 1.45 22.02 7.16
CA LEU A 155 1.32 23.14 8.12
C LEU A 155 2.48 24.14 7.98
N GLU A 156 3.71 23.68 7.75
CA GLU A 156 4.88 24.56 7.53
C GLU A 156 4.80 25.35 6.22
N LYS A 157 4.39 24.73 5.10
CA LYS A 157 4.21 25.41 3.81
C LYS A 157 3.18 26.54 3.86
N ASN A 158 2.07 26.33 4.58
CA ASN A 158 1.04 27.35 4.78
C ASN A 158 1.55 28.53 5.64
N THR A 159 2.50 28.28 6.54
CA THR A 159 3.09 29.32 7.39
C THR A 159 4.10 30.17 6.62
N GLN A 160 4.82 29.59 5.65
CA GLN A 160 5.77 30.32 4.80
C GLN A 160 5.09 31.18 3.72
N THR A 161 3.85 30.87 3.33
CA THR A 161 3.10 31.64 2.32
C THR A 161 2.47 32.92 2.89
N MET A 162 2.56 33.13 4.21
CA MET A 162 2.02 34.30 4.91
C MET A 162 3.08 35.34 5.33
N LEU A 163 4.32 35.23 4.84
CA LEU A 163 5.40 36.22 5.02
C LEU A 163 5.91 36.71 3.66
#